data_AF-A0A4Y7Q9D5-F1
#
_entry.id   AF-A0A4Y7Q9D5-F1
#
_cell.length_a   1.000
_cell.length_b   1.000
_cell.length_c   1.000
_cell.angle_alpha   90.00
_cell.angle_beta   90.00
_cell.angle_gamma   90.00
#
_symmetry.space_group_name_H-M   'P 1'
#
loop_
_entity.id
_entity.type
_entity.pdbx_description
1 polymer ?
#
loop_
_entity_poly.entity_id
_entity_poly.type
_entity_poly.pdbx_seq_one_letter_code
_entity_poly.pdbx_strand_id
1 'polypeptide(L)'
;MKFPVIFLSILFVLLDATPSNAIKFSIHPRPRAGGLSRRVDMSGGRTALQNSGDTSYYCNISLGGIQHTVIIDTGSSDLWVTKTVTDSKALNVHAEVDYVGGSASDMQRRLHPRN
;
A
#
# COMPACT_ATOMS: atom_id res chain seq x y z
N MET A 1 36.58 -15.04 43.32
CA MET A 1 36.83 -15.84 42.10
C MET A 1 35.57 -15.77 41.22
N LYS A 2 35.54 -14.95 40.15
CA LYS A 2 34.36 -14.67 39.30
C LYS A 2 34.67 -14.83 37.80
N PHE A 3 35.60 -15.72 37.45
CA PHE A 3 36.02 -15.96 36.06
C PHE A 3 35.23 -17.04 35.28
N PRO A 4 34.59 -18.07 35.89
CA PRO A 4 34.03 -19.17 35.08
C PRO A 4 32.69 -18.85 34.40
N VAL A 5 31.96 -17.83 34.86
CA VAL A 5 30.62 -17.51 34.32
C VAL A 5 30.71 -16.83 32.95
N ILE A 6 31.72 -16.00 32.72
CA ILE A 6 31.91 -15.27 31.46
C ILE A 6 32.28 -16.21 30.31
N PHE A 7 33.14 -17.20 30.58
CA PHE A 7 33.48 -18.22 29.57
C PHE A 7 32.27 -19.07 29.18
N LEU A 8 31.43 -19.40 30.16
CA LEU A 8 30.23 -20.19 29.93
C LEU A 8 29.16 -19.40 29.16
N SER A 9 28.99 -18.10 29.45
CA SER A 9 28.05 -17.26 28.71
C SER A 9 28.49 -16.99 27.27
N ILE A 10 29.80 -16.84 27.01
CA ILE A 10 30.32 -16.72 25.64
C ILE A 10 30.09 -18.01 24.85
N LEU A 11 30.25 -19.19 25.48
CA LEU A 11 29.98 -20.48 24.84
C LEU A 11 28.49 -20.62 24.43
N PHE A 12 27.55 -20.17 25.27
CA PHE A 12 26.13 -20.19 24.91
C PHE A 12 25.76 -19.25 23.75
N VAL A 13 26.35 -18.06 23.70
CA VAL A 13 26.13 -17.12 22.58
C VAL A 13 26.68 -17.68 21.25
N LEU A 14 27.80 -18.41 21.31
CA LEU A 14 28.37 -19.07 20.12
C LEU A 14 27.55 -20.28 19.66
N LEU A 15 26.84 -20.96 20.57
CA LEU A 15 25.95 -22.09 20.22
C LEU A 15 24.63 -21.63 19.57
N ASP A 16 24.11 -20.45 19.89
CA ASP A 16 22.87 -19.90 19.33
C ASP A 16 23.06 -19.12 18.01
N ALA A 17 24.30 -19.00 17.52
CA ALA A 17 24.62 -18.42 16.23
C ALA A 17 24.21 -19.37 15.08
N THR A 18 22.90 -19.54 14.88
CA THR A 18 22.39 -20.30 13.73
C THR A 18 22.66 -19.50 12.45
N PRO A 19 23.35 -20.07 11.44
CA PRO A 19 23.52 -19.39 10.17
C PRO A 19 22.15 -19.31 9.49
N SER A 20 21.61 -18.11 9.33
CA SER A 20 20.41 -17.90 8.53
C SER A 20 20.77 -18.00 7.05
N ASN A 21 20.18 -18.96 6.36
CA ASN A 21 20.31 -19.07 4.91
C ASN A 21 19.37 -18.07 4.25
N ALA A 22 19.91 -16.92 3.85
CA ALA A 22 19.18 -15.97 3.02
C ALA A 22 19.30 -16.36 1.55
N ILE A 23 18.17 -16.35 0.82
CA ILE A 23 18.18 -16.49 -0.64
C ILE A 23 18.69 -15.18 -1.23
N LYS A 24 19.83 -15.25 -1.93
CA LYS A 24 20.38 -14.13 -2.72
C LYS A 24 20.08 -14.39 -4.18
N PHE A 25 19.28 -13.54 -4.81
CA PHE A 25 19.11 -13.54 -6.26
C PHE A 25 19.69 -12.26 -6.83
N SER A 26 20.47 -12.39 -7.91
CA SER A 26 21.06 -11.24 -8.58
C SER A 26 20.03 -10.61 -9.50
N ILE A 27 19.63 -9.37 -9.20
CA ILE A 27 18.78 -8.58 -10.09
C ILE A 27 19.68 -7.94 -11.14
N HIS A 28 19.61 -8.44 -12.37
CA HIS A 28 20.28 -7.83 -13.52
C HIS A 28 19.24 -7.01 -14.30
N PRO A 29 19.20 -5.67 -14.14
CA PRO A 29 18.31 -4.86 -14.96
C PRO A 29 18.78 -4.94 -16.41
N ARG A 30 17.87 -5.23 -17.35
CA ARG A 30 18.14 -4.97 -18.76
C ARG A 30 17.92 -3.47 -19.01
N PRO A 31 18.93 -2.71 -19.45
CA PRO A 31 18.71 -1.33 -19.86
C PRO A 31 17.78 -1.34 -21.08
N ARG A 32 16.55 -0.83 -20.90
CA ARG A 32 15.66 -0.52 -22.01
C ARG A 32 16.27 0.65 -22.78
N ALA A 33 16.29 0.59 -24.10
CA ALA A 33 16.87 1.63 -24.96
C ALA A 33 16.21 3.03 -24.80
N GLY A 34 15.06 3.11 -24.11
CA GLY A 34 14.51 4.35 -23.58
C GLY A 34 14.85 4.46 -22.10
N GLY A 35 15.59 5.50 -21.71
CA GLY A 35 15.98 5.76 -20.34
C GLY A 35 14.82 5.70 -19.34
N LEU A 36 15.15 5.54 -18.06
CA LEU A 36 14.17 5.52 -16.98
C LEU A 36 13.48 6.89 -16.89
N SER A 37 12.32 7.03 -17.51
CA SER A 37 11.47 8.19 -17.31
C SER A 37 10.73 8.03 -15.99
N ARG A 38 10.87 9.02 -15.11
CA ARG A 38 10.12 9.10 -13.86
C ARG A 38 8.63 9.11 -14.23
N ARG A 39 7.89 8.05 -13.87
CA ARG A 39 6.48 7.89 -14.23
C ARG A 39 5.57 9.00 -13.69
N VAL A 40 6.00 9.72 -12.66
CA VAL A 40 5.22 10.78 -11.99
C VAL A 40 6.14 11.88 -11.51
N ASP A 41 5.89 13.12 -11.92
CA ASP A 41 6.44 14.30 -11.24
C ASP A 41 5.64 14.55 -9.94
N MET A 42 6.31 14.56 -8.79
CA MET A 42 5.66 14.89 -7.51
C MET A 42 5.26 16.37 -7.40
N SER A 43 5.54 17.18 -8.42
CA SER A 43 5.08 18.57 -8.51
C SER A 43 3.55 18.72 -8.52
N GLY A 44 2.81 17.69 -8.97
CA GLY A 44 1.36 17.78 -9.19
C GLY A 44 0.46 17.06 -8.18
N GLY A 45 1.00 16.28 -7.23
CA GLY A 45 0.20 15.37 -6.41
C GLY A 45 0.64 15.33 -4.95
N ARG A 46 0.34 16.38 -4.20
CA ARG A 46 0.49 16.39 -2.73
C ARG A 46 -0.88 16.46 -2.10
N THR A 47 -1.23 15.48 -1.28
CA THR A 47 -2.43 15.50 -0.45
C THR A 47 -2.03 15.41 1.01
N ALA A 48 -2.80 16.07 1.88
CA ALA A 48 -2.59 15.97 3.31
C ALA A 48 -3.13 14.63 3.82
N LEU A 49 -2.36 13.98 4.69
CA LEU A 49 -2.82 12.80 5.41
C LEU A 49 -3.40 13.21 6.76
N GLN A 50 -4.55 12.63 7.10
CA GLN A 50 -5.19 12.72 8.39
C GLN A 50 -4.95 11.42 9.15
N ASN A 51 -4.29 11.52 10.29
CA ASN A 51 -4.08 10.39 11.19
C ASN A 51 -5.31 10.19 12.08
N SER A 52 -5.76 8.94 12.20
CA SER A 52 -6.70 8.49 13.21
C SER A 52 -6.07 7.38 14.04
N GLY A 53 -5.80 7.68 15.31
CA GLY A 53 -5.34 6.70 16.30
C GLY A 53 -4.00 6.02 15.98
N ASP A 54 -3.17 6.60 15.11
CA ASP A 54 -1.90 6.04 14.62
C ASP A 54 -2.02 4.66 13.95
N THR A 55 -3.25 4.30 13.56
CA THR A 55 -3.58 3.01 12.96
C THR A 55 -4.25 3.15 11.60
N SER A 56 -4.86 4.31 11.31
CA SER A 56 -5.52 4.57 10.03
C SER A 56 -5.17 5.96 9.52
N TYR A 57 -4.86 6.02 8.23
CA TYR A 57 -4.47 7.25 7.55
C TYR A 57 -5.44 7.53 6.40
N TYR A 58 -5.95 8.75 6.35
CA TYR A 58 -6.95 9.16 5.38
C TYR A 58 -6.44 10.31 4.54
N CYS A 59 -6.92 10.42 3.32
CA CYS A 59 -6.70 11.61 2.50
C CYS A 59 -8.00 12.02 1.81
N ASN A 60 -8.01 13.26 1.33
CA ASN A 60 -9.11 13.72 0.50
C ASN A 60 -8.75 13.57 -0.97
N ILE A 61 -9.70 13.06 -1.75
CA ILE A 61 -9.67 12.99 -3.22
C ILE A 61 -10.90 13.69 -3.79
N SER A 62 -10.77 14.22 -5.01
CA SER A 62 -11.89 14.78 -5.76
C SER A 62 -12.30 13.82 -6.88
N LEU A 63 -13.56 13.40 -6.89
CA LEU A 63 -14.17 12.60 -7.96
C LEU A 63 -15.46 13.31 -8.41
N GLY A 64 -15.62 13.55 -9.71
CA GLY A 64 -16.81 14.26 -10.22
C GLY A 64 -17.03 15.64 -9.61
N GLY A 65 -15.96 16.32 -9.17
CA GLY A 65 -16.02 17.61 -8.47
C GLY A 65 -16.41 17.54 -6.99
N ILE A 66 -16.65 16.35 -6.45
CA ILE A 66 -17.05 16.13 -5.05
C ILE A 66 -15.85 15.62 -4.26
N GLN A 67 -15.70 16.10 -3.01
CA GLN A 67 -14.67 15.63 -2.09
C GLN A 67 -15.11 14.34 -1.37
N HIS A 68 -14.21 13.35 -1.40
CA HIS A 68 -14.32 12.09 -0.69
C HIS A 68 -13.11 11.93 0.23
N THR A 69 -13.38 11.57 1.48
CA THR A 69 -12.33 11.14 2.42
C THR A 69 -12.18 9.63 2.28
N VAL A 70 -10.98 9.18 1.93
CA VAL A 70 -10.67 7.77 1.67
C VAL A 70 -9.56 7.29 2.58
N ILE A 71 -9.59 6.02 2.96
CA ILE A 71 -8.50 5.37 3.68
C ILE A 71 -7.36 5.03 2.70
N ILE A 72 -6.11 5.19 3.15
CA ILE A 72 -4.95 4.68 2.43
C ILE A 72 -4.76 3.22 2.84
N ASP A 73 -5.21 2.31 1.97
CA ASP A 73 -5.06 0.88 2.17
C ASP A 73 -4.07 0.30 1.15
N THR A 74 -2.89 -0.09 1.62
CA THR A 74 -1.86 -0.75 0.79
C THR A 74 -2.08 -2.25 0.63
N GLY A 75 -3.09 -2.82 1.30
CA GLY A 75 -3.47 -4.22 1.24
C GLY A 75 -4.49 -4.54 0.14
N SER A 76 -4.98 -3.54 -0.59
CA SER A 76 -5.99 -3.70 -1.65
C SER A 76 -5.65 -2.89 -2.91
N SER A 77 -6.44 -3.07 -3.98
CA SER A 77 -6.24 -2.40 -5.28
C SER A 77 -7.47 -1.68 -5.83
N ASP A 78 -8.58 -1.70 -5.09
CA ASP A 78 -9.85 -1.14 -5.54
C ASP A 78 -10.12 0.22 -4.89
N LEU A 79 -10.81 1.10 -5.62
CA LEU A 79 -11.30 2.36 -5.08
C LEU A 79 -12.80 2.26 -4.80
N TRP A 80 -13.16 2.28 -3.52
CA TRP A 80 -14.55 2.28 -3.06
C TRP A 80 -14.89 3.63 -2.42
N VAL A 81 -15.98 4.26 -2.88
CA VAL A 81 -16.51 5.49 -2.28
C VAL A 81 -18.02 5.37 -2.12
N THR A 82 -18.57 5.89 -1.01
CA THR A 82 -19.99 5.76 -0.67
C THR A 82 -20.87 6.89 -1.22
N LYS A 83 -20.26 8.01 -1.63
CA LYS A 83 -21.00 9.12 -2.24
C LYS A 83 -21.09 8.92 -3.75
N THR A 84 -22.24 9.27 -4.33
CA THR A 84 -22.43 9.33 -5.78
C THR A 84 -21.38 10.22 -6.43
N VAL A 85 -20.75 9.70 -7.49
CA VAL A 85 -19.77 10.44 -8.30
C VAL A 85 -20.45 10.97 -9.56
N THR A 86 -20.52 12.30 -9.68
CA THR A 86 -21.01 12.98 -10.90
C THR A 86 -20.14 12.61 -12.10
N ASP A 87 -20.73 12.60 -13.31
CA ASP A 87 -20.03 12.25 -14.56
C ASP A 87 -19.38 10.85 -14.56
N SER A 88 -19.97 9.93 -13.80
CA SER A 88 -19.59 8.51 -13.82
C SER A 88 -20.60 7.69 -14.61
N LYS A 89 -20.10 6.75 -15.42
CA LYS A 89 -20.93 5.80 -16.18
C LYS A 89 -20.92 4.45 -15.48
N ALA A 90 -22.11 3.92 -15.18
CA ALA A 90 -22.25 2.54 -14.72
C ALA A 90 -21.81 1.55 -15.82
N LEU A 91 -21.04 0.54 -15.45
CA LEU A 91 -20.51 -0.47 -16.37
C LEU A 91 -21.40 -1.71 -16.48
N ASN A 92 -22.49 -1.78 -15.70
CA ASN A 92 -23.33 -2.96 -15.54
C ASN A 92 -22.54 -4.20 -15.07
N VAL A 93 -21.47 -3.97 -14.29
CA VAL A 93 -20.67 -5.00 -13.66
C VAL A 93 -20.92 -4.90 -12.17
N HIS A 94 -21.47 -5.94 -11.57
CA HIS A 94 -21.62 -6.03 -10.12
C HIS A 94 -20.25 -6.29 -9.49
N ALA A 95 -19.87 -5.46 -8.53
CA ALA A 95 -18.66 -5.62 -7.73
C ALA A 95 -19.07 -5.89 -6.29
N GLU A 96 -18.41 -6.86 -5.66
CA GLU A 96 -18.59 -7.19 -4.26
C GLU A 96 -17.23 -7.55 -3.67
N VAL A 97 -16.99 -7.12 -2.43
CA VAL A 97 -15.76 -7.38 -1.69
C VAL A 97 -16.07 -7.66 -0.24
N ASP A 98 -15.49 -8.74 0.28
CA ASP A 98 -15.54 -9.12 1.68
C ASP A 98 -14.26 -8.68 2.39
N TYR A 99 -14.41 -8.03 3.54
CA TYR A 99 -13.35 -7.64 4.45
C TYR A 99 -13.53 -8.34 5.80
N VAL A 100 -12.50 -8.29 6.65
CA VAL A 100 -12.49 -8.95 7.97
C VAL A 100 -13.67 -8.53 8.86
N GLY A 101 -14.26 -7.35 8.64
CA GLY A 101 -15.37 -6.81 9.43
C GLY A 101 -16.70 -6.60 8.70
N GLY A 102 -16.86 -7.03 7.45
CA GLY A 102 -18.08 -6.82 6.66
C GLY A 102 -17.85 -6.84 5.16
N SER A 103 -18.83 -6.38 4.37
CA SER A 103 -18.73 -6.37 2.90
C SER A 103 -19.17 -5.04 2.29
N ALA A 104 -18.74 -4.81 1.05
CA ALA A 104 -19.23 -3.72 0.21
C ALA A 104 -19.67 -4.28 -1.14
N SER A 105 -20.82 -3.83 -1.65
CA SER A 105 -21.38 -4.28 -2.92
C SER A 105 -22.08 -3.14 -3.65
N ASP A 106 -21.75 -2.93 -4.92
CA ASP A 106 -22.39 -1.97 -5.81
C ASP A 106 -22.06 -2.27 -7.30
N MET A 107 -22.70 -1.55 -8.22
CA MET A 107 -22.33 -1.53 -9.63
C MET A 107 -21.06 -0.71 -9.88
N GLN A 108 -20.06 -1.31 -10.53
CA GLN A 108 -18.83 -0.64 -10.90
C GLN A 108 -19.11 0.53 -11.86
N ARG A 109 -18.38 1.63 -11.64
CA ARG A 109 -18.50 2.86 -12.43
C ARG A 109 -17.16 3.27 -13.02
N ARG A 110 -17.20 3.83 -14.23
CA ARG A 110 -16.06 4.46 -14.91
C ARG A 110 -16.24 5.97 -14.93
N LEU A 111 -15.22 6.70 -14.51
CA LEU A 111 -15.19 8.16 -14.66
C LEU A 111 -15.16 8.52 -16.15
N HIS A 112 -15.93 9.54 -16.54
CA HIS A 112 -15.81 10.08 -17.89
C HIS A 112 -14.40 10.65 -18.10
N PRO A 113 -13.74 10.41 -19.26
CA PRO A 113 -12.49 11.08 -19.56
C PRO A 113 -12.72 12.60 -19.52
N ARG A 114 -11.86 13.34 -18.82
CA ARG A 114 -11.82 14.79 -19.01
C ARG A 114 -11.17 15.05 -20.38
N ASN A 115 -11.89 15.73 -21.27
CA ASN A 115 -11.36 16.24 -22.53
C ASN A 115 -10.23 17.22 -22.28
#